data_AF-A0A392PFL5-F1
#
_entry.id   AF-A0A392PFL5-F1
#
_cell.length_a   1.000
_cell.length_b   1.000
_cell.length_c   1.000
_cell.angle_alpha   90.00
_cell.angle_beta   90.00
_cell.angle_gamma   90.00
#
_symmetry.space_group_name_H-M   'P 1'
#
loop_
_entity.id
_entity.type
_entity.pdbx_description
1 polymer ?
#
loop_
_entity_poly.entity_id
_entity_poly.type
_entity_poly.pdbx_seq_one_letter_code
_entity_poly.pdbx_strand_id
1 'polypeptide(L)'
;ANSELPSTLRAFRFQQHRWSCGPANLFRKMAMEIIRNKKVKFWKKVYVIYSFFFVRKIIAHMVTFFFYCLVIPLTILVPEVHVPIWGAVYIPSIITILNSVGTPRYA
;
A
#
# COMPACT_ATOMS: atom_id res chain seq x y z
N ALA A 1 -16.59 16.89 -7.15
CA ALA A 1 -17.38 15.64 -7.04
C ALA A 1 -17.17 15.11 -5.65
N ASN A 2 -18.16 15.25 -4.78
CA ASN A 2 -18.05 14.85 -3.38
C ASN A 2 -17.70 13.37 -3.29
N SER A 3 -16.80 13.02 -2.37
CA SER A 3 -16.45 11.64 -2.04
C SER A 3 -17.59 10.99 -1.24
N GLU A 4 -18.78 10.96 -1.81
CA GLU A 4 -19.93 10.30 -1.22
C GLU A 4 -19.67 8.79 -1.22
N LEU A 5 -19.82 8.18 -0.04
CA LEU A 5 -19.69 6.73 0.15
C LEU A 5 -20.71 6.03 -0.78
N PRO A 6 -20.34 4.90 -1.41
CA PRO A 6 -21.23 4.22 -2.33
C PRO A 6 -22.49 3.74 -1.60
N SER A 7 -23.66 4.23 -2.00
CA SER A 7 -24.95 3.89 -1.41
C SER A 7 -25.49 2.52 -1.83
N THR A 8 -24.89 1.90 -2.86
CA THR A 8 -25.29 0.58 -3.35
C THR A 8 -24.09 -0.34 -3.53
N LEU A 9 -24.30 -1.65 -3.36
CA LEU A 9 -23.26 -2.67 -3.58
C LEU A 9 -22.68 -2.60 -5.01
N ARG A 10 -23.51 -2.26 -6.00
CA ARG A 10 -23.06 -2.07 -7.39
C ARG A 10 -22.08 -0.91 -7.50
N ALA A 11 -22.37 0.25 -6.90
CA ALA A 11 -21.47 1.39 -6.87
C ALA A 11 -20.15 1.06 -6.14
N PHE A 12 -20.23 0.33 -5.03
CA PHE A 12 -19.04 -0.14 -4.30
C PHE A 12 -18.15 -1.05 -5.15
N ARG A 13 -18.73 -2.03 -5.86
CA ARG A 13 -17.96 -2.93 -6.75
C ARG A 13 -17.26 -2.18 -7.88
N PHE A 14 -17.92 -1.19 -8.48
CA PHE A 14 -17.28 -0.35 -9.50
C PHE A 14 -16.15 0.51 -8.93
N GLN A 15 -16.32 1.08 -7.73
CA GLN A 15 -15.26 1.80 -7.05
C GLN A 15 -14.06 0.90 -6.73
N GLN A 16 -14.31 -0.30 -6.18
CA GLN A 16 -13.24 -1.28 -5.92
C GLN A 16 -12.51 -1.70 -7.20
N HIS A 17 -13.23 -2.00 -8.29
CA HIS A 17 -12.60 -2.31 -9.57
C HIS A 17 -11.68 -1.18 -10.02
N ARG A 18 -12.14 0.07 -9.97
CA ARG A 18 -11.31 1.23 -10.34
C ARG A 18 -10.10 1.40 -9.41
N TRP A 19 -10.27 1.18 -8.10
CA TRP A 19 -9.19 1.25 -7.11
C TRP A 19 -8.14 0.15 -7.27
N SER A 20 -8.54 -1.02 -7.77
CA SER A 20 -7.62 -2.11 -8.11
C SER A 20 -6.95 -1.89 -9.46
N CYS A 21 -7.71 -1.54 -10.50
CA CYS A 21 -7.20 -1.40 -11.87
C CYS A 21 -6.34 -0.15 -12.08
N GLY A 22 -6.62 0.97 -11.40
CA GLY A 22 -5.89 2.23 -11.57
C GLY A 22 -4.38 2.08 -11.28
N PRO A 23 -4.00 1.60 -10.09
CA PRO A 23 -2.60 1.34 -9.75
C PRO A 23 -1.93 0.29 -10.65
N ALA A 24 -2.64 -0.76 -11.07
CA ALA A 24 -2.10 -1.77 -11.98
C ALA A 24 -1.80 -1.18 -13.37
N ASN A 25 -2.66 -0.29 -13.87
CA ASN A 25 -2.44 0.37 -15.14
C ASN A 25 -1.30 1.41 -15.05
N LEU A 26 -1.19 2.12 -13.92
CA LEU A 26 -0.06 3.00 -13.63
C LEU A 26 1.26 2.21 -13.57
N PHE A 27 1.25 1.04 -12.92
CA PHE A 27 2.40 0.14 -12.92
C PHE A 27 2.85 -0.23 -14.32
N ARG A 28 1.91 -0.69 -15.16
CA ARG A 28 2.20 -1.09 -16.54
C ARG A 28 2.82 0.05 -17.35
N LYS A 29 2.30 1.28 -17.23
CA LYS A 29 2.84 2.45 -17.95
C LYS A 29 4.22 2.85 -17.44
N MET A 30 4.36 3.02 -16.12
CA MET A 30 5.60 3.49 -15.50
C MET A 30 6.73 2.46 -15.60
N ALA A 31 6.44 1.17 -15.45
CA ALA A 31 7.46 0.13 -15.50
C ALA A 31 8.17 0.08 -16.86
N MET A 32 7.43 0.19 -17.96
CA MET A 32 8.00 0.20 -19.31
C MET A 32 8.88 1.43 -19.55
N GLU A 33 8.46 2.61 -19.09
CA GLU A 33 9.26 3.83 -19.19
C GLU A 33 10.55 3.74 -18.38
N ILE A 34 10.48 3.22 -17.15
CA ILE A 34 11.65 3.02 -16.27
C ILE A 34 12.65 2.04 -16.91
N ILE A 35 12.17 0.93 -17.48
CA ILE A 35 13.01 -0.06 -18.14
C ILE A 35 13.71 0.55 -19.37
N ARG A 36 12.97 1.28 -20.22
CA ARG A 36 13.50 1.85 -21.47
C ARG A 36 14.45 3.05 -21.24
N ASN A 37 14.44 3.66 -20.07
CA ASN A 37 15.27 4.82 -19.77
C ASN A 37 16.78 4.46 -19.70
N LYS A 38 17.60 4.94 -20.64
CA LYS A 38 19.05 4.66 -20.67
C LYS A 38 19.88 5.48 -19.67
N LYS A 39 19.34 6.55 -19.09
CA LYS A 39 20.06 7.46 -18.17
C LYS A 39 20.09 6.96 -16.72
N VAL A 40 19.26 5.96 -16.37
CA VAL A 40 19.15 5.44 -15.00
C VAL A 40 19.93 4.13 -14.87
N LYS A 41 20.80 4.04 -13.86
CA LYS A 41 21.51 2.80 -13.51
C LYS A 41 20.52 1.67 -13.24
N PHE A 42 20.86 0.43 -13.63
CA PHE A 42 20.00 -0.75 -13.47
C PHE A 42 19.44 -0.91 -12.04
N TRP A 43 20.30 -0.78 -11.02
CA TRP A 43 19.89 -0.87 -9.60
C TRP A 43 18.85 0.17 -9.18
N LYS A 44 18.95 1.40 -9.70
CA LYS A 44 17.93 2.43 -9.42
C LYS A 44 16.58 2.08 -10.06
N LYS A 45 16.57 1.43 -11.23
CA LYS A 45 15.33 0.98 -11.89
C LYS A 45 14.63 -0.08 -11.05
N VAL A 46 15.38 -1.10 -10.63
CA VAL A 46 14.86 -2.17 -9.76
C VAL A 46 14.37 -1.60 -8.44
N TYR A 47 15.14 -0.70 -7.82
CA TYR A 47 14.76 -0.04 -6.57
C TYR A 47 13.44 0.73 -6.70
N VAL A 48 13.26 1.54 -7.74
CA VAL A 48 12.02 2.32 -7.93
C VAL A 48 10.81 1.42 -8.13
N ILE A 49 10.95 0.36 -8.94
CA ILE A 49 9.88 -0.62 -9.18
C ILE A 49 9.51 -1.34 -7.87
N TYR A 50 10.52 -1.81 -7.14
CA TYR A 50 10.35 -2.51 -5.87
C TYR A 50 9.74 -1.62 -4.79
N SER A 51 10.32 -0.44 -4.56
CA SER A 51 9.92 0.49 -3.51
C SER A 51 8.51 1.05 -3.75
N PHE A 52 8.19 1.46 -4.98
CA PHE A 52 6.91 2.12 -5.25
C PHE A 52 5.73 1.16 -5.36
N PHE A 53 5.93 -0.01 -5.97
CA PHE A 53 4.83 -0.93 -6.24
C PHE A 53 4.79 -2.10 -5.26
N PHE A 54 5.91 -2.76 -5.00
CA PHE A 54 5.90 -3.96 -4.16
C PHE A 54 5.74 -3.62 -2.67
N VAL A 55 6.58 -2.74 -2.14
CA VAL A 55 6.54 -2.38 -0.70
C VAL A 55 5.21 -1.71 -0.34
N ARG A 56 4.78 -0.73 -1.15
CA ARG A 56 3.58 0.07 -0.88
C ARG A 56 2.26 -0.68 -1.08
N LYS A 57 2.13 -1.51 -2.11
CA LYS A 57 0.86 -2.19 -2.42
C LYS A 57 0.77 -3.60 -1.86
N ILE A 58 1.88 -4.29 -1.61
CA ILE A 58 1.84 -5.69 -1.16
C ILE A 58 2.26 -5.77 0.30
N ILE A 59 3.49 -5.36 0.62
CA ILE A 59 4.03 -5.51 1.99
C ILE A 59 3.20 -4.72 3.00
N ALA A 60 2.91 -3.45 2.74
CA ALA A 60 2.12 -2.63 3.67
C ALA A 60 0.73 -3.24 3.94
N HIS A 61 0.03 -3.72 2.90
CA HIS A 61 -1.30 -4.30 3.05
C HIS A 61 -1.26 -5.69 3.71
N MET A 62 -0.28 -6.53 3.37
CA MET A 62 -0.09 -7.83 4.02
C MET A 62 0.24 -7.68 5.50
N VAL A 63 1.16 -6.78 5.85
CA VAL A 63 1.54 -6.51 7.24
C VAL A 63 0.35 -6.00 8.03
N THR A 64 -0.42 -5.07 7.46
CA THR A 64 -1.66 -4.57 8.09
C THR A 64 -2.67 -5.70 8.30
N PHE A 65 -2.89 -6.55 7.29
CA PHE A 65 -3.81 -7.69 7.39
C PHE A 65 -3.37 -8.68 8.48
N PHE A 66 -2.13 -9.13 8.47
CA PHE A 66 -1.63 -10.06 9.49
C PHE A 66 -1.69 -9.47 10.89
N PHE A 67 -1.37 -8.18 11.04
CA PHE A 67 -1.41 -7.52 12.32
C PHE A 67 -2.84 -7.45 12.88
N TYR A 68 -3.79 -6.91 12.10
CA TYR A 68 -5.17 -6.73 12.57
C TYR A 68 -5.98 -8.02 12.62
N CYS A 69 -5.75 -8.95 11.69
CA CYS A 69 -6.57 -10.16 11.57
C CYS A 69 -5.98 -11.38 12.28
N LEU A 70 -4.66 -11.45 12.51
CA LEU A 70 -4.03 -12.57 13.22
C LEU A 70 -3.42 -12.16 14.55
N VAL A 71 -2.53 -11.16 14.57
CA VAL A 71 -1.76 -10.81 15.77
C VAL A 71 -2.67 -10.27 16.88
N ILE A 72 -3.54 -9.30 16.59
CA ILE A 72 -4.45 -8.73 17.60
C ILE A 72 -5.41 -9.78 18.18
N PRO A 73 -6.15 -10.58 17.36
CA PRO A 73 -7.01 -11.64 17.90
C PRO A 73 -6.23 -12.67 18.74
N LEU A 74 -5.04 -13.07 18.32
CA LEU A 74 -4.22 -14.02 19.05
C LEU A 74 -3.82 -13.49 20.44
N THR A 75 -3.53 -12.20 20.56
CA THR A 75 -3.15 -11.57 21.84
C THR A 75 -4.32 -11.44 22.81
N ILE A 76 -5.55 -11.40 22.30
CA ILE A 76 -6.75 -11.43 23.12
C ILE A 76 -7.02 -12.86 23.62
N LEU A 77 -6.71 -13.88 22.79
CA LEU A 77 -6.92 -15.28 23.12
C LEU A 77 -5.85 -15.84 24.07
N VAL A 78 -4.62 -15.33 24.02
CA VAL A 78 -3.50 -15.77 24.85
C VAL A 78 -2.93 -14.56 25.60
N PRO A 79 -3.36 -14.30 26.84
CA PRO A 79 -3.00 -13.10 27.60
C PRO A 79 -1.50 -13.01 27.94
N GLU A 80 -0.76 -14.11 27.82
CA GLU A 80 0.70 -14.17 28.01
C GLU A 80 1.48 -13.61 26.82
N VAL A 81 0.84 -13.42 25.66
CA VAL A 81 1.49 -12.89 24.45
C VAL A 81 1.40 -11.37 24.43
N HIS A 82 2.48 -10.72 24.87
CA HIS A 82 2.61 -9.27 24.77
C HIS A 82 3.18 -8.85 23.41
N VAL A 83 2.43 -8.01 22.68
CA VAL A 83 2.94 -7.41 21.44
C VAL A 83 3.95 -6.31 21.77
N PRO A 84 5.15 -6.33 21.19
CA PRO A 84 6.13 -5.28 21.44
C PRO A 84 5.69 -3.95 20.82
N ILE A 85 5.85 -2.87 21.59
CA ILE A 85 5.41 -1.50 21.22
C ILE A 85 6.06 -1.04 19.91
N TRP A 86 7.33 -1.37 19.67
CA TRP A 86 8.02 -0.99 18.43
C TRP A 86 7.35 -1.59 17.18
N GLY A 87 6.83 -2.82 17.27
CA GLY A 87 6.12 -3.47 16.17
C GLY A 87 4.71 -2.89 15.97
N ALA A 88 4.00 -2.63 17.07
CA ALA A 88 2.63 -2.12 17.04
C ALA A 88 2.56 -0.64 16.61
N VAL A 89 3.58 0.17 16.90
CA VAL A 89 3.57 1.62 16.62
C VAL A 89 4.40 1.97 15.39
N TYR A 90 5.66 1.54 15.30
CA TYR A 90 6.52 2.00 14.21
C TYR A 90 6.10 1.46 12.85
N ILE A 91 5.63 0.22 12.76
CA ILE A 91 5.22 -0.37 11.49
C ILE A 91 4.01 0.39 10.90
N PRO A 92 2.88 0.58 11.61
CA PRO A 92 1.77 1.39 11.09
C PRO A 92 2.12 2.86 10.84
N SER A 93 2.96 3.48 11.67
CA SER A 93 3.40 4.87 11.46
C SER A 93 4.23 5.02 10.19
N ILE A 94 5.20 4.13 9.94
CA ILE A 94 6.01 4.13 8.72
C ILE A 94 5.13 3.90 7.49
N ILE A 95 4.20 2.94 7.53
CA ILE A 95 3.26 2.68 6.43
C ILE A 95 2.41 3.93 6.14
N THR A 96 1.90 4.59 7.19
CA THR A 96 1.09 5.81 7.07
C THR A 96 1.88 6.96 6.45
N ILE A 97 3.10 7.22 6.93
CA ILE A 97 3.99 8.27 6.38
C ILE A 97 4.34 7.96 4.93
N LEU A 98 4.71 6.71 4.63
CA LEU A 98 5.00 6.32 3.25
C LEU A 98 3.81 6.59 2.36
N ASN A 99 2.58 6.24 2.78
CA ASN A 99 1.33 6.46 2.06
C ASN A 99 0.94 7.94 1.91
N SER A 100 1.24 8.80 2.88
CA SER A 100 0.92 10.24 2.80
C SER A 100 1.87 11.04 1.92
N VAL A 101 3.15 10.66 1.82
CA VAL A 101 4.18 11.37 1.03
C VAL A 101 3.95 11.25 -0.50
N GLY A 102 3.00 10.42 -0.93
CA GLY A 102 2.75 10.08 -2.34
C GLY A 102 2.03 11.12 -3.22
N THR A 103 1.64 12.30 -2.73
CA THR A 103 0.93 13.28 -3.57
C THR A 103 1.44 14.72 -3.37
N PRO A 104 2.48 15.16 -4.11
CA PRO A 104 2.58 16.58 -4.44
C PRO A 104 1.46 16.88 -5.44
N ARG A 105 0.35 17.43 -4.93
CA ARG A 105 -0.63 18.13 -5.77
C ARG A 105 0.10 19.37 -6.28
N TYR A 106 0.61 19.35 -7.51
CA TYR A 106 0.83 20.59 -8.24
C TYR A 106 -0.57 21.23 -8.34
N ALA A 107 -0.78 22.26 -7.52
CA ALA A 107 -1.85 23.22 -7.70
C ALA A 107 -1.55 24.07 -8.93
#